data_AF-A0A3A8L2U7-F1
#
_entry.id   AF-A0A3A8L2U7-F1
#
_cell.length_a   1.000
_cell.length_b   1.000
_cell.length_c   1.000
_cell.angle_alpha   90.00
_cell.angle_beta   90.00
_cell.angle_gamma   90.00
#
_symmetry.space_group_name_H-M   'P 1'
#
loop_
_entity.id
_entity.type
_entity.pdbx_description
1 polymer ?
#
loop_
_entity_poly.entity_id
_entity_poly.type
_entity_poly.pdbx_seq_one_letter_code
_entity_poly.pdbx_strand_id
1 'polypeptide(L)'
;MKLRWMAISGGLAAAVVTAGACGSEPVAPCVVGRAVFESSTGSFATTYELKAGQNPDLVCARLKPEPLGLQKFFNPDPKAPDTVGVRSARLGNLLRDFASRLSDASKASATAVGPFASETPGEDRFCTVPQLTPTRLDVTEAQAPDGGILPAQEFGYTWSNLRIYNTPEIPGTQFTSDLVYTENGCTAEYTVKGIWPVVSCQGADGGPDEAKCDPYADYDAGRLRGSGINPLFPVKCDPDVRICVLTGEVPSAP
;
A
#
# COMPACT_ATOMS: atom_id res chain seq x y z
N MET A 1 -33.70 -0.23 -83.18
CA MET A 1 -32.28 -0.56 -83.41
C MET A 1 -31.46 0.39 -82.54
N LYS A 2 -30.46 -0.12 -81.79
CA LYS A 2 -29.55 0.60 -80.85
C LYS A 2 -30.14 0.94 -79.47
N LEU A 3 -29.44 0.84 -78.34
CA LEU A 3 -28.20 0.14 -77.93
C LEU A 3 -28.23 0.16 -76.38
N ARG A 4 -27.87 -0.96 -75.74
CA ARG A 4 -27.66 -1.04 -74.28
C ARG A 4 -26.44 -0.21 -73.88
N TRP A 5 -26.52 0.56 -72.79
CA TRP A 5 -25.38 1.03 -72.01
C TRP A 5 -25.66 0.77 -70.52
N MET A 6 -24.80 -0.05 -69.91
CA MET A 6 -24.72 -0.30 -68.46
C MET A 6 -23.65 0.59 -67.84
N ALA A 7 -23.87 0.92 -66.56
CA ALA A 7 -22.93 1.44 -65.55
C ALA A 7 -22.36 2.85 -65.84
N ILE A 8 -22.30 3.76 -64.87
CA ILE A 8 -21.43 3.69 -63.70
C ILE A 8 -22.15 4.24 -62.46
N SER A 9 -22.22 3.41 -61.43
CA SER A 9 -22.55 3.77 -60.06
C SER A 9 -21.46 4.67 -59.49
N GLY A 10 -21.79 5.95 -59.29
CA GLY A 10 -20.93 6.94 -58.65
C GLY A 10 -21.78 7.93 -57.88
N GLY A 11 -22.03 7.63 -56.62
CA GLY A 11 -22.70 8.53 -55.68
C GLY A 11 -22.05 8.34 -54.32
N LEU A 12 -21.09 9.23 -54.00
CA LEU A 12 -20.45 9.33 -52.70
C LEU A 12 -21.52 9.46 -51.61
N ALA A 13 -21.73 8.40 -50.84
CA ALA A 13 -22.21 8.54 -49.48
C ALA A 13 -21.01 8.98 -48.64
N ALA A 14 -20.87 10.29 -48.41
CA ALA A 14 -20.00 10.80 -47.37
C ALA A 14 -20.55 10.31 -46.02
N ALA A 15 -20.07 9.16 -45.57
CA ALA A 15 -20.24 8.73 -44.19
C ALA A 15 -19.44 9.70 -43.33
N VAL A 16 -20.12 10.71 -42.80
CA VAL A 16 -19.64 11.47 -41.65
C VAL A 16 -19.66 10.48 -40.48
N VAL A 17 -18.56 9.76 -40.31
CA VAL A 17 -18.25 9.09 -39.05
C VAL A 17 -17.95 10.23 -38.08
N THR A 18 -18.98 10.68 -37.37
CA THR A 18 -18.77 11.53 -36.21
C THR A 18 -17.87 10.76 -35.25
N ALA A 19 -16.66 11.27 -35.04
CA ALA A 19 -15.73 10.81 -34.03
C ALA A 19 -16.33 11.04 -32.63
N GLY A 20 -17.27 10.20 -32.22
CA GLY A 20 -17.90 10.22 -30.90
C GLY A 20 -17.13 9.43 -29.84
N ALA A 21 -15.87 9.05 -30.10
CA ALA A 21 -15.06 8.23 -29.20
C ALA A 21 -14.13 9.04 -28.27
N CYS A 22 -14.09 10.36 -28.39
CA CYS A 22 -13.24 11.24 -27.57
C CYS A 22 -14.11 12.21 -26.76
N GLY A 23 -14.98 11.69 -25.89
CA GLY A 23 -15.92 12.51 -25.10
C GLY A 23 -15.68 12.52 -23.60
N SER A 24 -15.28 11.39 -23.03
CA SER A 24 -14.96 11.26 -21.61
C SER A 24 -14.31 9.90 -21.39
N GLU A 25 -13.01 9.87 -21.11
CA GLU A 25 -12.40 8.65 -20.60
C GLU A 25 -13.14 8.27 -19.30
N PRO A 26 -13.59 7.01 -19.14
CA PRO A 26 -14.23 6.60 -17.90
C PRO A 26 -13.30 6.86 -16.72
N VAL A 27 -13.85 7.29 -15.59
CA VAL A 27 -13.06 7.51 -14.38
C VAL A 27 -12.40 6.17 -14.02
N ALA A 28 -11.07 6.19 -13.91
CA ALA A 28 -10.31 4.99 -13.59
C ALA A 28 -10.81 4.41 -12.26
N PRO A 29 -11.04 3.09 -12.18
CA PRO A 29 -11.42 2.46 -10.93
C PRO A 29 -10.28 2.58 -9.92
N CYS A 30 -10.61 2.45 -8.64
CA CYS A 30 -9.65 2.42 -7.56
C CYS A 30 -8.58 1.36 -7.81
N VAL A 31 -7.32 1.80 -7.91
CA VAL A 31 -6.16 0.92 -7.99
C VAL A 31 -5.33 1.00 -6.71
N VAL A 32 -4.58 -0.08 -6.49
CA VAL A 32 -3.61 -0.20 -5.41
C VAL A 32 -2.28 -0.55 -6.07
N GLY A 33 -1.27 0.28 -5.83
CA GLY A 33 0.07 0.10 -6.36
C GLY A 33 0.58 -1.30 -6.03
N ARG A 34 1.00 -2.03 -7.07
CA ARG A 34 1.56 -3.37 -6.95
C ARG A 34 2.68 -3.52 -7.96
N ALA A 35 3.86 -3.88 -7.48
CA ALA A 35 4.77 -4.70 -8.28
C ALA A 35 5.40 -5.77 -7.42
N VAL A 36 5.87 -6.80 -8.10
CA VAL A 36 6.71 -7.83 -7.51
C VAL A 36 8.12 -7.55 -7.99
N PHE A 37 8.99 -7.07 -7.11
CA PHE A 37 10.42 -7.07 -7.39
C PHE A 37 11.08 -8.04 -6.41
N GLU A 38 11.80 -9.03 -6.94
CA GLU A 38 12.61 -9.98 -6.18
C GLU A 38 11.92 -10.53 -4.93
N SER A 39 10.86 -11.33 -5.11
CA SER A 39 10.08 -11.98 -4.04
C SER A 39 9.36 -11.05 -3.05
N SER A 40 9.49 -9.72 -3.17
CA SER A 40 8.65 -8.77 -2.42
C SER A 40 7.29 -8.64 -3.11
N THR A 41 6.20 -8.96 -2.42
CA THR A 41 4.86 -8.70 -2.96
C THR A 41 4.49 -7.26 -2.61
N GLY A 42 4.34 -6.38 -3.60
CA GLY A 42 3.54 -5.15 -3.55
C GLY A 42 3.57 -4.37 -2.23
N SER A 43 4.77 -4.16 -1.66
CA SER A 43 4.90 -3.57 -0.34
C SER A 43 5.05 -2.05 -0.45
N PHE A 44 4.47 -1.34 0.52
CA PHE A 44 4.59 0.09 0.73
C PHE A 44 5.54 0.37 1.88
N ALA A 45 6.46 1.32 1.72
CA ALA A 45 7.26 1.83 2.82
C ALA A 45 6.36 2.71 3.67
N THR A 46 6.08 2.26 4.89
CA THR A 46 5.04 2.82 5.75
C THR A 46 5.67 3.43 6.99
N THR A 47 5.27 4.64 7.34
CA THR A 47 5.68 5.35 8.56
C THR A 47 4.51 5.50 9.51
N TYR A 48 4.81 5.40 10.80
CA TYR A 48 3.84 5.56 11.89
C TYR A 48 4.13 6.84 12.66
N GLU A 49 3.24 7.83 12.55
CA GLU A 49 3.33 9.09 13.30
C GLU A 49 2.41 9.00 14.52
N LEU A 50 3.01 9.00 15.71
CA LEU A 50 2.26 8.89 16.96
C LEU A 50 1.35 10.11 17.13
N LYS A 51 0.05 9.88 17.39
CA LYS A 51 -0.90 10.99 17.56
C LYS A 51 -0.59 11.83 18.79
N ALA A 52 -0.91 13.12 18.71
CA ALA A 52 -0.72 14.05 19.82
C ALA A 52 -1.44 13.59 21.10
N GLY A 53 -0.77 13.72 22.25
CA GLY A 53 -1.29 13.33 23.57
C GLY A 53 -1.01 11.88 23.97
N GLN A 54 -0.46 11.05 23.08
CA GLN A 54 0.02 9.71 23.41
C GLN A 54 1.36 9.78 24.17
N ASN A 55 1.62 8.78 25.03
CA ASN A 55 2.89 8.70 25.78
C ASN A 55 3.97 7.96 24.95
N PRO A 56 5.04 8.64 24.48
CA PRO A 56 6.07 8.04 23.63
C PRO A 56 6.99 7.04 24.36
N ASP A 57 6.94 7.00 25.70
CA ASP A 57 7.74 6.07 26.50
C ASP A 57 7.16 4.66 26.54
N LEU A 58 5.92 4.48 26.09
CA LEU A 58 5.25 3.20 26.06
C LEU A 58 5.76 2.31 24.92
N VAL A 59 5.80 0.99 25.14
CA VAL A 59 6.26 0.02 24.13
C VAL A 59 5.44 0.10 22.83
N CYS A 60 4.13 0.26 22.94
CA CYS A 60 3.24 0.35 21.79
C CYS A 60 3.34 1.69 21.06
N ALA A 61 3.99 2.72 21.63
CA ALA A 61 4.16 4.05 21.06
C ALA A 61 5.45 4.20 20.22
N ARG A 62 6.12 3.09 19.91
CA ARG A 62 7.44 3.06 19.24
C ARG A 62 7.45 2.22 17.96
N LEU A 63 6.32 2.15 17.25
CA LEU A 63 6.29 1.49 15.94
C LEU A 63 7.27 2.18 14.99
N LYS A 64 8.16 1.38 14.39
CA LYS A 64 9.13 1.84 13.40
C LYS A 64 8.56 1.71 11.99
N PRO A 65 9.08 2.47 11.01
CA PRO A 65 8.69 2.28 9.64
C PRO A 65 8.93 0.85 9.17
N GLU A 66 8.06 0.35 8.29
CA GLU A 66 8.16 -1.02 7.81
C GLU A 66 7.58 -1.19 6.40
N PRO A 67 7.90 -2.30 5.71
CA PRO A 67 7.12 -2.77 4.58
C PRO A 67 5.70 -3.15 5.01
N LEU A 68 4.69 -2.59 4.35
CA LEU A 68 3.28 -2.94 4.53
C LEU A 68 2.75 -3.49 3.20
N GLY A 69 2.24 -4.72 3.22
CA GLY A 69 1.55 -5.29 2.07
C GLY A 69 0.17 -4.66 1.92
N LEU A 70 -0.13 -4.13 0.73
CA LEU A 70 -1.46 -3.63 0.38
C LEU A 70 -1.92 -4.29 -0.92
N GLN A 71 -3.09 -4.92 -0.92
CA GLN A 71 -3.58 -5.64 -2.09
C GLN A 71 -5.07 -5.46 -2.29
N LYS A 72 -5.47 -5.05 -3.50
CA LYS A 72 -6.85 -5.09 -3.96
C LYS A 72 -7.27 -6.51 -4.34
N PHE A 73 -8.47 -6.91 -3.93
CA PHE A 73 -9.13 -8.15 -4.31
C PHE A 73 -10.46 -7.82 -5.00
N PHE A 74 -10.63 -8.34 -6.22
CA PHE A 74 -11.85 -8.15 -6.98
C PHE A 74 -12.98 -9.00 -6.42
N ASN A 75 -14.17 -8.42 -6.31
CA ASN A 75 -15.35 -9.14 -5.90
C ASN A 75 -15.94 -9.91 -7.09
N PRO A 76 -16.24 -11.22 -6.96
CA PRO A 76 -16.91 -11.97 -8.02
C PRO A 76 -18.36 -11.50 -8.25
N ASP A 77 -19.01 -10.91 -7.24
CA ASP A 77 -20.30 -10.24 -7.42
C ASP A 77 -20.05 -8.78 -7.84
N PRO A 78 -20.39 -8.38 -9.09
CA PRO A 78 -20.16 -7.02 -9.56
C PRO A 78 -20.97 -5.95 -8.83
N LYS A 79 -21.95 -6.35 -7.99
CA LYS A 79 -22.72 -5.42 -7.14
C LYS A 79 -22.08 -5.19 -5.78
N ALA A 80 -21.15 -6.07 -5.37
CA ALA A 80 -20.46 -5.96 -4.10
C ALA A 80 -19.12 -5.23 -4.31
N PRO A 81 -18.70 -4.40 -3.35
CA PRO A 81 -17.46 -3.66 -3.47
C PRO A 81 -16.25 -4.61 -3.50
N ASP A 82 -15.25 -4.24 -4.28
CA ASP A 82 -13.90 -4.79 -4.16
C ASP A 82 -13.34 -4.52 -2.76
N THR A 83 -12.40 -5.35 -2.31
CA THR A 83 -11.79 -5.23 -0.98
C THR A 83 -10.31 -4.93 -1.06
N VAL A 84 -9.75 -4.41 0.02
CA VAL A 84 -8.31 -4.25 0.21
C VAL A 84 -7.88 -5.04 1.43
N GLY A 85 -6.82 -5.84 1.26
CA GLY A 85 -6.10 -6.47 2.34
C GLY A 85 -4.87 -5.67 2.74
N VAL A 86 -4.65 -5.51 4.03
CA VAL A 86 -3.48 -4.88 4.67
C VAL A 86 -2.74 -5.94 5.47
N ARG A 87 -1.41 -6.02 5.30
CA ARG A 87 -0.56 -6.95 6.06
C ARG A 87 0.77 -6.30 6.47
N SER A 88 0.97 -6.12 7.77
CA SER A 88 2.24 -5.66 8.36
C SER A 88 3.34 -6.72 8.24
N ALA A 89 4.55 -6.30 7.88
CA ALA A 89 5.73 -7.17 7.89
C ALA A 89 6.07 -7.64 9.31
N ARG A 90 5.96 -6.75 10.31
CA ARG A 90 6.13 -7.06 11.73
C ARG A 90 5.15 -8.12 12.18
N LEU A 91 3.86 -8.00 11.88
CA LEU A 91 2.89 -9.05 12.18
C LEU A 91 3.27 -10.37 11.47
N GLY A 92 3.74 -10.29 10.23
CA GLY A 92 4.27 -11.44 9.50
C GLY A 92 5.47 -12.12 10.18
N ASN A 93 6.36 -11.35 10.81
CA ASN A 93 7.50 -11.86 11.58
C ASN A 93 7.00 -12.52 12.87
N LEU A 94 6.15 -11.85 13.64
CA LEU A 94 5.59 -12.38 14.88
C LEU A 94 4.83 -13.70 14.67
N LEU A 95 4.10 -13.84 13.55
CA LEU A 95 3.44 -15.08 13.17
C LEU A 95 4.44 -16.24 12.98
N ARG A 96 5.64 -15.97 12.49
CA ARG A 96 6.71 -16.98 12.33
C ARG A 96 7.41 -17.25 13.66
N ASP A 97 7.78 -16.20 14.38
CA ASP A 97 8.53 -16.28 15.63
C ASP A 97 7.74 -17.02 16.72
N PHE A 98 6.41 -16.84 16.73
CA PHE A 98 5.52 -17.50 17.69
C PHE A 98 4.75 -18.69 17.12
N ALA A 99 5.08 -19.21 15.93
CA ALA A 99 4.27 -20.18 15.20
C ALA A 99 3.73 -21.38 16.03
N SER A 100 4.52 -21.88 17.00
CA SER A 100 4.15 -23.00 17.87
C SER A 100 3.21 -22.65 19.04
N ARG A 101 3.00 -21.36 19.32
CA ARG A 101 2.27 -20.82 20.48
C ARG A 101 1.06 -19.98 20.08
N LEU A 102 0.67 -20.04 18.80
CA LEU A 102 -0.43 -19.26 18.25
C LEU A 102 -1.68 -20.11 18.08
N SER A 103 -2.81 -19.52 18.46
CA SER A 103 -4.12 -20.08 18.12
C SER A 103 -4.38 -20.04 16.61
N ASP A 104 -5.25 -20.91 16.11
CA ASP A 104 -5.65 -20.87 14.69
C ASP A 104 -6.42 -19.60 14.35
N ALA A 105 -7.15 -19.02 15.30
CA ALA A 105 -7.78 -17.71 15.15
C ALA A 105 -6.75 -16.60 14.89
N SER A 106 -5.63 -16.61 15.63
CA SER A 106 -4.55 -15.64 15.43
C SER A 106 -3.90 -15.78 14.05
N LYS A 107 -3.68 -17.02 13.58
CA LYS A 107 -3.17 -17.28 12.22
C LYS A 107 -4.14 -16.80 11.14
N ALA A 108 -5.45 -17.02 11.33
CA ALA A 108 -6.48 -16.61 10.39
C ALA A 108 -6.67 -15.08 10.32
N SER A 109 -6.36 -14.36 11.39
CA SER A 109 -6.51 -12.89 11.47
C SER A 109 -5.29 -12.10 10.97
N ALA A 110 -4.34 -12.74 10.30
CA ALA A 110 -3.06 -12.15 9.87
C ALA A 110 -3.17 -11.02 8.81
N THR A 111 -4.35 -10.82 8.23
CA THR A 111 -4.61 -9.81 7.20
C THR A 111 -5.86 -9.03 7.58
N ALA A 112 -5.75 -7.71 7.67
CA ALA A 112 -6.91 -6.82 7.83
C ALA A 112 -7.57 -6.64 6.47
N VAL A 113 -8.88 -6.82 6.35
CA VAL A 113 -9.61 -6.71 5.09
C VAL A 113 -10.78 -5.75 5.24
N GLY A 114 -10.98 -4.87 4.27
CA GLY A 114 -12.12 -3.96 4.23
C GLY A 114 -12.59 -3.65 2.81
N PRO A 115 -13.89 -3.39 2.60
CA PRO A 115 -14.42 -3.00 1.30
C PRO A 115 -14.09 -1.53 0.98
N PHE A 116 -13.87 -1.24 -0.31
CA PHE A 116 -13.90 0.14 -0.77
C PHE A 116 -15.31 0.74 -0.58
N ALA A 117 -15.37 2.03 -0.25
CA ALA A 117 -16.61 2.79 -0.17
C ALA A 117 -17.22 3.06 -1.56
N SER A 118 -16.38 3.11 -2.61
CA SER A 118 -16.77 3.37 -4.00
C SER A 118 -15.84 2.64 -4.98
N GLU A 119 -16.32 2.40 -6.20
CA GLU A 119 -15.53 1.77 -7.27
C GLU A 119 -14.45 2.71 -7.81
N THR A 120 -14.73 4.02 -7.88
CA THR A 120 -13.83 5.05 -8.37
C THR A 120 -13.40 5.99 -7.23
N PRO A 121 -12.27 6.72 -7.39
CA PRO A 121 -11.87 7.74 -6.43
C PRO A 121 -12.96 8.79 -6.22
N GLY A 122 -13.04 9.33 -5.01
CA GLY A 122 -13.89 10.48 -4.69
C GLY A 122 -13.41 11.77 -5.35
N GLU A 123 -14.13 12.88 -5.09
CA GLU A 123 -13.76 14.22 -5.59
C GLU A 123 -12.36 14.65 -5.11
N ASP A 124 -11.97 14.20 -3.92
CA ASP A 124 -10.65 14.39 -3.32
C ASP A 124 -9.57 13.47 -3.89
N ARG A 125 -9.90 12.68 -4.92
CA ARG A 125 -9.02 11.74 -5.62
C ARG A 125 -8.57 10.57 -4.75
N PHE A 126 -9.26 10.29 -3.65
CA PHE A 126 -8.98 9.14 -2.80
C PHE A 126 -9.98 8.00 -2.98
N CYS A 127 -9.45 6.80 -2.96
CA CYS A 127 -10.21 5.58 -2.76
C CYS A 127 -10.21 5.22 -1.28
N THR A 128 -11.39 5.26 -0.66
CA THR A 128 -11.53 5.10 0.79
C THR A 128 -12.00 3.71 1.17
N VAL A 129 -11.33 3.10 2.15
CA VAL A 129 -11.75 1.91 2.87
C VAL A 129 -12.02 2.35 4.32
N PRO A 130 -13.28 2.58 4.70
CA PRO A 130 -13.60 3.22 5.98
C PRO A 130 -13.12 2.43 7.20
N GLN A 131 -13.24 1.10 7.14
CA GLN A 131 -12.93 0.18 8.22
C GLN A 131 -12.36 -1.11 7.64
N LEU A 132 -11.43 -1.72 8.36
CA LEU A 132 -10.92 -3.05 8.07
C LEU A 132 -11.14 -3.96 9.27
N THR A 133 -11.18 -5.28 9.03
CA THR A 133 -11.19 -6.26 10.11
C THR A 133 -9.93 -6.11 10.97
N PRO A 134 -10.03 -6.19 12.31
CA PRO A 134 -8.86 -6.12 13.17
C PRO A 134 -7.99 -7.37 12.97
N THR A 135 -6.68 -7.20 13.13
CA THR A 135 -5.74 -8.33 13.24
C THR A 135 -5.32 -8.51 14.69
N ARG A 136 -5.31 -9.73 15.20
CA ARG A 136 -4.94 -10.03 16.59
C ARG A 136 -4.04 -11.25 16.69
N LEU A 137 -2.95 -11.10 17.42
CA LEU A 137 -2.02 -12.18 17.72
C LEU A 137 -2.06 -12.47 19.21
N ASP A 138 -2.62 -13.62 19.58
CA ASP A 138 -2.60 -14.13 20.96
C ASP A 138 -1.55 -15.23 21.04
N VAL A 139 -0.49 -14.96 21.79
CA VAL A 139 0.61 -15.89 22.05
C VAL A 139 0.40 -16.50 23.44
N THR A 140 0.20 -17.81 23.50
CA THR A 140 -0.01 -18.50 24.79
C THR A 140 1.30 -18.59 25.57
N GLU A 141 1.22 -18.57 26.90
CA GLU A 141 2.35 -18.94 27.76
C GLU A 141 2.86 -20.34 27.41
N ALA A 142 4.17 -20.57 27.55
CA ALA A 142 4.79 -21.87 27.31
C ALA A 142 6.03 -22.06 28.18
N GLN A 143 6.44 -23.31 28.37
CA GLN A 143 7.70 -23.62 29.04
C GLN A 143 8.88 -23.51 28.05
N ALA A 144 9.94 -22.81 28.46
CA ALA A 144 11.18 -22.70 27.70
C ALA A 144 12.03 -23.99 27.83
N PRO A 145 12.92 -24.29 26.86
CA PRO A 145 13.78 -25.47 26.90
C PRO A 145 14.71 -25.56 28.12
N ASP A 146 15.05 -24.42 28.73
CA ASP A 146 15.87 -24.31 29.93
C ASP A 146 15.07 -24.44 31.25
N GLY A 147 13.77 -24.73 31.14
CA GLY A 147 12.85 -24.83 32.28
C GLY A 147 12.22 -23.50 32.71
N GLY A 148 12.57 -22.39 32.08
CA GLY A 148 11.93 -21.09 32.30
C GLY A 148 10.50 -21.00 31.76
N ILE A 149 9.81 -19.88 32.00
CA ILE A 149 8.48 -19.59 31.46
C ILE A 149 8.59 -18.49 30.39
N LEU A 150 8.05 -18.78 29.21
CA LEU A 150 7.85 -17.82 28.14
C LEU A 150 6.48 -17.16 28.34
N PRO A 151 6.42 -15.84 28.62
CA PRO A 151 5.16 -15.19 28.97
C PRO A 151 4.18 -15.16 27.81
N ALA A 152 2.89 -15.16 28.13
CA ALA A 152 1.83 -14.84 27.18
C ALA A 152 2.01 -13.41 26.63
N GLN A 153 1.68 -13.22 25.36
CA GLN A 153 1.78 -11.92 24.69
C GLN A 153 0.55 -11.67 23.80
N GLU A 154 0.18 -10.40 23.65
CA GLU A 154 -0.94 -9.97 22.82
C GLU A 154 -0.50 -8.81 21.92
N PHE A 155 -0.82 -8.90 20.64
CA PHE A 155 -0.60 -7.83 19.68
C PHE A 155 -1.87 -7.58 18.86
N GLY A 156 -2.23 -6.32 18.64
CA GLY A 156 -3.42 -5.95 17.88
C GLY A 156 -3.18 -4.79 16.94
N TYR A 157 -3.76 -4.86 15.74
CA TYR A 157 -3.82 -3.76 14.79
C TYR A 157 -5.26 -3.54 14.34
N THR A 158 -5.75 -2.33 14.54
CA THR A 158 -7.07 -1.90 14.06
C THR A 158 -6.88 -0.71 13.12
N TRP A 159 -6.96 -1.00 11.83
CA TRP A 159 -6.83 -0.02 10.76
C TRP A 159 -8.19 0.61 10.44
N SER A 160 -8.19 1.91 10.21
CA SER A 160 -9.38 2.65 9.77
C SER A 160 -9.02 3.81 8.87
N ASN A 161 -10.02 4.32 8.16
CA ASN A 161 -9.88 5.47 7.25
C ASN A 161 -8.70 5.29 6.27
N LEU A 162 -8.51 4.08 5.74
CA LEU A 162 -7.48 3.84 4.73
C LEU A 162 -7.89 4.58 3.45
N ARG A 163 -7.09 5.56 3.06
CA ARG A 163 -7.34 6.42 1.90
C ARG A 163 -6.16 6.30 0.95
N ILE A 164 -6.42 5.73 -0.23
CA ILE A 164 -5.41 5.44 -1.25
C ILE A 164 -5.56 6.46 -2.37
N TYR A 165 -4.54 7.29 -2.57
CA TYR A 165 -4.58 8.37 -3.55
C TYR A 165 -4.48 7.82 -4.99
N ASN A 166 -5.38 8.24 -5.86
CA ASN A 166 -5.57 7.68 -7.19
C ASN A 166 -5.75 8.79 -8.24
N THR A 167 -4.68 9.06 -8.97
CA THR A 167 -4.68 9.90 -10.17
C THR A 167 -3.89 9.22 -11.29
N PRO A 168 -3.97 9.71 -12.54
CA PRO A 168 -3.08 9.25 -13.60
C PRO A 168 -1.59 9.38 -13.26
N GLU A 169 -1.21 10.44 -12.55
CA GLU A 169 0.17 10.71 -12.14
C GLU A 169 0.61 9.88 -10.94
N ILE A 170 -0.32 9.56 -10.04
CA ILE A 170 -0.10 8.82 -8.79
C ILE A 170 -1.19 7.73 -8.67
N PRO A 171 -1.05 6.62 -9.42
CA PRO A 171 -2.09 5.58 -9.49
C PRO A 171 -1.97 4.61 -8.31
N GLY A 172 -2.53 4.98 -7.16
CA GLY A 172 -2.64 4.08 -6.01
C GLY A 172 -1.33 3.83 -5.27
N THR A 173 -0.32 4.67 -5.47
CA THR A 173 1.05 4.48 -4.94
C THR A 173 1.35 5.31 -3.68
N GLN A 174 0.35 6.01 -3.14
CA GLN A 174 0.40 6.64 -1.82
C GLN A 174 -0.87 6.33 -1.03
N PHE A 175 -0.76 6.18 0.28
CA PHE A 175 -1.93 6.08 1.15
C PHE A 175 -1.71 6.77 2.50
N THR A 176 -2.83 7.11 3.15
CA THR A 176 -2.89 7.46 4.57
C THR A 176 -3.91 6.58 5.28
N SER A 177 -3.77 6.38 6.59
CA SER A 177 -4.71 5.61 7.42
C SER A 177 -4.57 6.01 8.89
N ASP A 178 -5.59 5.73 9.68
CA ASP A 178 -5.49 5.69 11.13
C ASP A 178 -5.21 4.25 11.61
N LEU A 179 -4.34 4.12 12.61
CA LEU A 179 -4.06 2.84 13.27
C LEU A 179 -4.20 2.97 14.78
N VAL A 180 -4.99 2.09 15.39
CA VAL A 180 -4.90 1.78 16.81
C VAL A 180 -4.07 0.50 16.95
N TYR A 181 -2.93 0.61 17.63
CA TYR A 181 -2.02 -0.50 17.85
C TYR A 181 -2.01 -0.88 19.34
N THR A 182 -2.12 -2.18 19.62
CA THR A 182 -2.04 -2.71 20.98
C THR A 182 -0.90 -3.71 21.15
N GLU A 183 -0.24 -3.67 22.30
CA GLU A 183 0.84 -4.60 22.65
C GLU A 183 0.83 -4.85 24.16
N ASN A 184 0.52 -6.07 24.59
CA ASN A 184 0.59 -6.49 26.00
C ASN A 184 -0.12 -5.52 26.97
N GLY A 185 -1.35 -5.11 26.63
CA GLY A 185 -2.16 -4.17 27.42
C GLY A 185 -1.83 -2.69 27.23
N CYS A 186 -0.80 -2.37 26.44
CA CYS A 186 -0.50 -1.03 25.96
C CYS A 186 -1.34 -0.71 24.72
N THR A 187 -1.83 0.52 24.58
CA THR A 187 -2.51 1.02 23.38
C THR A 187 -1.89 2.33 22.93
N ALA A 188 -1.63 2.47 21.63
CA ALA A 188 -1.17 3.70 21.00
C ALA A 188 -1.94 3.96 19.71
N GLU A 189 -2.15 5.23 19.40
CA GLU A 189 -2.80 5.66 18.15
C GLU A 189 -1.82 6.36 17.23
N TYR A 190 -1.90 6.04 15.94
CA TYR A 190 -1.02 6.55 14.91
C TYR A 190 -1.79 7.12 13.72
N THR A 191 -1.24 8.17 13.13
CA THR A 191 -1.47 8.52 11.74
C THR A 191 -0.42 7.80 10.90
N VAL A 192 -0.87 7.08 9.87
CA VAL A 192 -0.02 6.23 9.05
C VAL A 192 0.04 6.79 7.64
N LYS A 193 1.24 6.84 7.07
CA LYS A 193 1.48 7.25 5.68
C LYS A 193 2.32 6.18 5.01
N GLY A 194 2.09 5.92 3.73
CA GLY A 194 2.94 4.99 3.00
C GLY A 194 3.04 5.28 1.52
N ILE A 195 4.17 4.86 0.95
CA ILE A 195 4.47 5.02 -0.47
C ILE A 195 4.91 3.70 -1.07
N TRP A 196 4.58 3.54 -2.35
CA TRP A 196 5.07 2.44 -3.16
C TRP A 196 6.09 2.96 -4.18
N PRO A 197 7.16 2.20 -4.49
CA PRO A 197 7.55 0.91 -3.89
C PRO A 197 8.34 1.06 -2.58
N VAL A 198 8.45 -0.02 -1.81
CA VAL A 198 9.52 -0.15 -0.81
C VAL A 198 10.87 -0.23 -1.52
N VAL A 199 11.77 0.68 -1.16
CA VAL A 199 13.16 0.68 -1.64
C VAL A 199 14.09 0.59 -0.43
N SER A 200 15.00 -0.38 -0.42
CA SER A 200 16.07 -0.40 0.57
C SER A 200 17.11 0.66 0.24
N CYS A 201 17.46 1.45 1.24
CA CYS A 201 18.51 2.46 1.18
C CYS A 201 19.71 2.09 2.07
N GLN A 202 19.94 0.79 2.28
CA GLN A 202 21.12 0.32 3.00
C GLN A 202 22.38 0.48 2.13
N GLY A 203 23.36 1.24 2.61
CA GLY A 203 24.68 1.42 2.01
C GLY A 203 25.55 0.16 2.10
N ALA A 204 26.69 0.18 1.41
CA ALA A 204 27.64 -0.93 1.39
C ALA A 204 28.30 -1.19 2.76
N ASP A 205 28.36 -0.16 3.60
CA ASP A 205 28.83 -0.22 4.99
C ASP A 205 27.74 -0.70 5.98
N GLY A 206 26.51 -0.93 5.50
CA GLY A 206 25.35 -1.29 6.31
C GLY A 206 24.60 -0.10 6.92
N GLY A 207 25.07 1.13 6.70
CA GLY A 207 24.44 2.39 7.13
C GLY A 207 23.34 2.86 6.17
N PRO A 208 22.67 3.98 6.48
CA PRO A 208 21.74 4.63 5.56
C PRO A 208 22.48 5.34 4.41
N ASP A 209 21.97 5.18 3.19
CA ASP A 209 22.49 5.80 1.97
C ASP A 209 21.35 6.54 1.23
N GLU A 210 21.27 7.86 1.42
CA GLU A 210 20.24 8.72 0.85
C GLU A 210 20.19 8.68 -0.68
N ALA A 211 21.35 8.48 -1.34
CA ALA A 211 21.41 8.44 -2.81
C ALA A 211 20.62 7.27 -3.40
N LYS A 212 20.34 6.22 -2.61
CA LYS A 212 19.50 5.10 -3.03
C LYS A 212 18.01 5.42 -3.08
N CYS A 213 17.56 6.51 -2.46
CA CYS A 213 16.18 6.95 -2.54
C CYS A 213 15.91 7.85 -3.76
N ASP A 214 16.96 8.37 -4.39
CA ASP A 214 16.82 9.27 -5.54
C ASP A 214 16.17 8.55 -6.74
N PRO A 215 15.06 9.08 -7.27
CA PRO A 215 14.32 8.50 -8.40
C PRO A 215 15.09 8.51 -9.72
N TYR A 216 16.13 9.33 -9.88
CA TYR A 216 16.90 9.45 -11.11
C TYR A 216 18.18 8.61 -11.06
N ALA A 217 18.70 8.18 -12.21
CA ALA A 217 20.02 7.55 -12.26
C ALA A 217 21.13 8.60 -12.08
N ASP A 218 22.30 8.18 -11.60
CA ASP A 218 23.51 9.00 -11.51
C ASP A 218 24.71 8.18 -12.03
N TYR A 219 25.07 8.41 -13.28
CA TYR A 219 26.15 7.67 -13.94
C TYR A 219 27.53 8.02 -13.39
N ASP A 220 27.73 9.25 -12.93
CA ASP A 220 29.01 9.71 -12.39
C ASP A 220 29.28 9.07 -11.02
N ALA A 221 28.22 8.82 -10.24
CA ALA A 221 28.27 8.04 -9.00
C ALA A 221 28.14 6.52 -9.22
N GLY A 222 28.13 6.03 -10.47
CA GLY A 222 28.02 4.60 -10.79
C GLY A 222 26.64 3.98 -10.57
N ARG A 223 25.60 4.80 -10.36
CA ARG A 223 24.20 4.39 -10.13
C ARG A 223 23.43 4.37 -11.44
N LEU A 224 23.46 3.23 -12.12
CA LEU A 224 22.89 3.03 -13.46
C LEU A 224 21.35 3.11 -13.53
N ARG A 225 20.66 3.08 -12.38
CA ARG A 225 19.20 3.13 -12.27
C ARG A 225 18.82 3.98 -11.05
N GLY A 226 17.73 4.75 -11.18
CA GLY A 226 17.12 5.39 -10.03
C GLY A 226 16.35 4.40 -9.15
N SER A 227 15.81 4.89 -8.03
CA SER A 227 15.11 4.09 -7.03
C SER A 227 13.80 3.46 -7.53
N GLY A 228 13.22 4.00 -8.60
CA GLY A 228 11.89 3.64 -9.09
C GLY A 228 10.74 4.28 -8.29
N ILE A 229 11.05 5.12 -7.30
CA ILE A 229 10.09 5.97 -6.61
C ILE A 229 9.62 7.07 -7.56
N ASN A 230 8.35 7.47 -7.46
CA ASN A 230 7.83 8.58 -8.24
C ASN A 230 8.61 9.88 -7.90
N PRO A 231 9.15 10.62 -8.89
CA PRO A 231 9.91 11.83 -8.62
C PRO A 231 9.16 12.96 -7.90
N LEU A 232 7.83 12.88 -7.84
CA LEU A 232 7.00 13.81 -7.09
C LEU A 232 7.01 13.56 -5.58
N PHE A 233 7.57 12.43 -5.12
CA PHE A 233 7.50 12.04 -3.72
C PHE A 233 8.73 12.55 -2.95
N PRO A 234 8.54 13.38 -1.91
CA PRO A 234 9.64 13.80 -1.06
C PRO A 234 10.04 12.66 -0.12
N VAL A 235 11.11 11.95 -0.45
CA VAL A 235 11.57 10.76 0.29
C VAL A 235 12.93 10.96 0.92
N LYS A 236 13.18 10.23 2.02
CA LYS A 236 14.50 10.09 2.66
C LYS A 236 14.75 8.66 3.08
N CYS A 237 16.00 8.30 3.32
CA CYS A 237 16.35 7.06 3.96
C CYS A 237 16.01 7.10 5.45
N ASP A 238 15.18 6.18 5.93
CA ASP A 238 15.01 6.02 7.38
C ASP A 238 16.29 5.42 7.99
N PRO A 239 16.92 6.08 8.98
CA PRO A 239 18.22 5.65 9.49
C PRO A 239 18.17 4.34 10.29
N ASP A 240 17.02 3.99 10.85
CA ASP A 240 16.86 2.82 11.70
C ASP A 240 16.56 1.56 10.87
N VAL A 241 15.62 1.68 9.92
CA VAL A 241 15.13 0.53 9.15
C VAL A 241 15.66 0.48 7.72
N ARG A 242 16.35 1.53 7.26
CA ARG A 242 17.03 1.60 5.96
C ARG A 242 16.11 1.30 4.78
N ILE A 243 14.91 1.86 4.83
CA ILE A 243 13.98 1.94 3.70
C ILE A 243 13.68 3.40 3.38
N CYS A 244 13.44 3.71 2.11
CA CYS A 244 13.04 5.04 1.67
C CYS A 244 11.59 5.31 2.12
N VAL A 245 11.41 6.33 2.94
CA VAL A 245 10.12 6.72 3.52
C VAL A 245 9.71 8.11 3.08
N LEU A 246 8.40 8.35 3.05
CA LEU A 246 7.85 9.67 2.76
C LEU A 246 8.14 10.65 3.91
N THR A 247 8.49 11.89 3.55
CA THR A 247 8.72 12.98 4.52
C THR A 247 7.63 14.04 4.51
N GLY A 248 6.80 14.08 3.46
CA GLY A 248 5.68 14.98 3.32
C GLY A 248 4.32 14.36 3.65
N GLU A 249 3.27 15.11 3.33
CA GLU A 249 1.89 14.64 3.44
C GLU A 249 1.48 13.76 2.24
N VAL A 250 0.37 13.06 2.43
CA VAL A 250 -0.33 12.32 1.36
C VAL A 250 -1.61 13.09 1.00
N PRO A 251 -1.80 13.48 -0.28
CA PRO A 251 -0.89 13.24 -1.39
C PRO A 251 0.30 14.21 -1.38
N SER A 252 1.42 13.81 -1.98
CA SER A 252 2.60 14.67 -2.05
C SER A 252 2.53 15.73 -3.15
N ALA A 253 1.61 15.56 -4.09
CA ALA A 253 1.26 16.55 -5.11
C ALA A 253 -0.27 16.53 -5.31
N PRO A 254 -0.91 17.70 -5.50
CA PRO A 254 -2.36 17.82 -5.71
C PRO A 254 -2.82 17.32 -7.08
#